data_AF-A0A846ZA70-F1
#
_entry.id   AF-A0A846ZA70-F1
#
_cell.length_a   1.000
_cell.length_b   1.000
_cell.length_c   1.000
_cell.angle_alpha   90.00
_cell.angle_beta   90.00
_cell.angle_gamma   90.00
#
_symmetry.space_group_name_H-M   'P 1'
#
loop_
_entity.id
_entity.type
_entity.pdbx_description
1 polymer ?
#
loop_
_entity_poly.entity_id
_entity_poly.type
_entity_poly.pdbx_seq_one_letter_code
_entity_poly.pdbx_strand_id
1 'polypeptide(L)'
;MKVHAVVIGTSGNQRYIFSSNKRRENVGASYLITRFEESWLDDALLEVTGSTDRDRRIDDHPVEVITANAGGITALVKDREDGVRLVTAVTVRALREAPGLDVCGVVGDPVEWDRAAGLAEAILRTREALPVAAMARPGPQMRFAGLPIGARCTSSGLPPGSCGVNLRVRRSTPRTLRDRMLRVTPGRSPFEQGELHAGCS
;
A
#
# COMPACT_ATOMS: atom_id res chain seq x y z
N MET A 1 -26.28 8.54 9.75
CA MET A 1 -24.85 8.90 9.67
C MET A 1 -24.38 8.47 8.30
N LYS A 2 -23.71 9.36 7.56
CA LYS A 2 -23.17 9.02 6.25
C LYS A 2 -21.81 8.36 6.42
N VAL A 3 -21.57 7.31 5.64
CA VAL A 3 -20.31 6.59 5.56
C VAL A 3 -19.96 6.36 4.10
N HIS A 4 -18.68 6.21 3.81
CA HIS A 4 -18.17 5.88 2.48
C HIS A 4 -17.58 4.48 2.48
N ALA A 5 -17.88 3.70 1.43
CA ALA A 5 -17.19 2.44 1.18
C ALA A 5 -15.84 2.72 0.52
N VAL A 6 -14.78 2.12 1.04
CA VAL A 6 -13.44 2.16 0.47
C VAL A 6 -13.08 0.75 0.04
N VAL A 7 -12.73 0.59 -1.23
CA VAL A 7 -12.29 -0.68 -1.79
C VAL A 7 -10.89 -0.48 -2.35
N ILE A 8 -9.93 -1.26 -1.87
CA ILE A 8 -8.56 -1.30 -2.38
C ILE A 8 -8.34 -2.72 -2.90
N GLY A 9 -7.71 -2.86 -4.06
CA GLY A 9 -7.44 -4.16 -4.63
C GLY A 9 -6.15 -4.20 -5.43
N THR A 10 -5.68 -5.43 -5.59
CA THR A 10 -4.54 -5.78 -6.43
C THR A 10 -5.02 -6.26 -7.80
N SER A 11 -4.27 -5.98 -8.85
CA SER A 11 -4.55 -6.45 -10.21
C SER A 11 -3.36 -7.19 -10.80
N GLY A 12 -3.64 -8.20 -11.62
CA GLY A 12 -2.61 -8.97 -12.32
C GLY A 12 -1.73 -9.85 -11.43
N ASN A 13 -2.28 -10.37 -10.33
CA ASN A 13 -1.54 -11.16 -9.33
C ASN A 13 -0.80 -12.37 -9.94
N GLN A 14 -1.42 -13.16 -10.84
CA GLN A 14 -0.71 -14.27 -11.49
C GLN A 14 0.48 -13.78 -12.31
N ARG A 15 0.30 -12.72 -13.11
CA ARG A 15 1.39 -12.12 -13.90
C ARG A 15 2.52 -11.59 -13.02
N TYR A 16 2.18 -11.00 -11.87
CA TYR A 16 3.16 -10.50 -10.91
C TYR A 16 3.97 -11.65 -10.28
N ILE A 17 3.28 -12.67 -9.75
CA ILE A 17 3.91 -13.83 -9.07
C ILE A 17 4.79 -14.63 -10.03
N PHE A 18 4.35 -14.83 -11.28
CA PHE A 18 5.04 -15.66 -12.27
C PHE A 18 5.78 -14.85 -13.33
N SER A 19 6.16 -13.61 -13.00
CA SER A 19 7.02 -12.77 -13.86
C SER A 19 8.45 -13.33 -14.01
N SER A 20 8.84 -14.28 -13.15
CA SER A 20 10.13 -14.97 -13.15
C SER A 20 9.97 -16.49 -13.08
N ASN A 21 10.97 -17.20 -13.59
CA ASN A 21 11.07 -18.65 -13.43
C ASN A 21 11.80 -19.05 -12.13
N LYS A 22 12.31 -18.09 -11.36
CA LYS A 22 13.02 -18.36 -10.11
C LYS A 22 12.05 -18.51 -8.96
N ARG A 23 11.95 -19.71 -8.39
CA ARG A 23 11.08 -20.02 -7.24
C ARG A 23 11.22 -19.02 -6.09
N ARG A 24 12.44 -18.57 -5.76
CA ARG A 24 12.69 -17.58 -4.70
C ARG A 24 12.02 -16.23 -4.98
N GLU A 25 12.01 -15.79 -6.24
CA GLU A 25 11.38 -14.53 -6.65
C GLU A 25 9.85 -14.68 -6.61
N ASN A 26 9.30 -15.83 -7.04
CA ASN A 26 7.86 -16.09 -7.00
C ASN A 26 7.32 -16.15 -5.56
N VAL A 27 8.06 -16.78 -4.64
CA VAL A 27 7.73 -16.76 -3.20
C VAL A 27 7.79 -15.33 -2.65
N GLY A 28 8.79 -14.54 -3.05
CA GLY A 28 8.90 -13.13 -2.65
C GLY A 28 7.73 -12.28 -3.15
N ALA A 29 7.32 -12.45 -4.41
CA ALA A 29 6.19 -11.75 -4.99
C ALA A 29 4.86 -12.11 -4.28
N SER A 30 4.63 -13.40 -4.02
CA SER A 30 3.47 -13.84 -3.24
C SER A 30 3.47 -13.25 -1.82
N TYR A 31 4.64 -13.19 -1.17
CA TYR A 31 4.78 -12.60 0.16
C TYR A 31 4.45 -11.09 0.18
N LEU A 32 4.80 -10.36 -0.88
CA LEU A 32 4.47 -8.94 -1.00
C LEU A 32 2.95 -8.71 -1.17
N ILE A 33 2.22 -9.63 -1.78
CA ILE A 33 0.75 -9.58 -1.83
C ILE A 33 0.16 -9.81 -0.43
N THR A 34 0.70 -10.74 0.36
CA THR A 34 0.27 -10.93 1.76
C THR A 34 0.51 -9.67 2.60
N ARG A 35 1.64 -8.97 2.40
CA ARG A 35 1.93 -7.72 3.12
C ARG A 35 0.93 -6.60 2.84
N PHE A 36 0.32 -6.58 1.66
CA PHE A 36 -0.73 -5.63 1.30
C PHE A 36 -1.94 -5.77 2.23
N GLU A 37 -2.33 -7.00 2.55
CA GLU A 37 -3.48 -7.28 3.44
C GLU A 37 -3.12 -7.14 4.93
N GLU A 38 -1.84 -7.31 5.26
CA GLU A 38 -1.33 -7.27 6.63
C GLU A 38 -0.64 -5.91 6.90
N SER A 39 0.69 -5.92 6.96
CA SER A 39 1.50 -4.80 7.46
C SER A 39 1.26 -3.46 6.77
N TRP A 40 0.96 -3.42 5.47
CA TRP A 40 0.72 -2.16 4.78
C TRP A 40 -0.63 -1.54 5.15
N LEU A 41 -1.64 -2.38 5.37
CA LEU A 41 -2.93 -1.93 5.89
C LEU A 41 -2.79 -1.46 7.35
N ASP A 42 -2.07 -2.19 8.19
CA ASP A 42 -1.85 -1.80 9.60
C ASP A 42 -1.14 -0.44 9.70
N ASP A 43 -0.07 -0.27 8.93
CA ASP A 43 0.69 0.98 8.91
C ASP A 43 -0.18 2.15 8.39
N ALA A 44 -1.03 1.90 7.39
CA ALA A 44 -1.95 2.91 6.87
C ALA A 44 -3.07 3.26 7.86
N LEU A 45 -3.61 2.28 8.59
CA LEU A 45 -4.58 2.52 9.66
C LEU A 45 -3.97 3.32 10.80
N LEU A 46 -2.72 3.03 11.16
CA LEU A 46 -1.98 3.78 12.17
C LEU A 46 -1.77 5.24 11.75
N GLU A 47 -1.45 5.49 10.48
CA GLU A 47 -1.26 6.84 9.94
C GLU A 47 -2.58 7.65 9.91
N VAL A 48 -3.67 7.02 9.49
CA VAL A 48 -4.96 7.69 9.32
C VAL A 48 -5.67 7.87 10.67
N THR A 49 -5.64 6.84 11.51
CA THR A 49 -6.51 6.74 12.70
C THR A 49 -5.76 6.71 14.04
N GLY A 50 -4.43 6.60 14.02
CA GLY A 50 -3.62 6.45 15.24
C GLY A 50 -3.71 5.06 15.88
N SER A 51 -4.37 4.08 15.24
CA SER A 51 -4.54 2.72 15.74
C SER A 51 -4.35 1.68 14.63
N THR A 52 -3.76 0.54 14.96
CA THR A 52 -3.70 -0.65 14.08
C THR A 52 -4.85 -1.62 14.32
N ASP A 53 -5.76 -1.29 15.23
CA ASP A 53 -6.88 -2.13 15.62
C ASP A 53 -7.94 -2.19 14.51
N ARG A 54 -8.10 -3.37 13.91
CA ARG A 54 -9.00 -3.62 12.77
C ARG A 54 -10.42 -3.99 13.19
N ASP A 55 -10.61 -4.40 14.44
CA ASP A 55 -11.91 -4.87 14.96
C ASP A 55 -12.78 -3.71 15.45
N ARG A 56 -12.33 -2.47 15.22
CA ARG A 56 -13.08 -1.27 15.59
C ARG A 56 -14.23 -1.04 14.64
N ARG A 57 -15.37 -0.72 15.25
CA ARG A 57 -16.60 -0.35 14.54
C ARG A 57 -16.57 1.11 14.15
N ILE A 58 -17.25 1.41 13.05
CA ILE A 58 -17.38 2.76 12.52
C ILE A 58 -18.15 3.68 13.47
N ASP A 59 -18.91 3.14 14.43
CA ASP A 59 -19.59 3.96 15.43
C ASP A 59 -18.57 4.73 16.30
N ASP A 60 -17.53 4.02 16.78
CA ASP A 60 -16.53 4.53 17.74
C ASP A 60 -15.22 5.02 17.08
N HIS A 61 -14.95 4.64 15.84
CA HIS A 61 -13.68 4.89 15.15
C HIS A 61 -13.92 5.48 13.74
N PRO A 62 -13.01 6.30 13.17
CA PRO A 62 -13.22 6.91 11.87
C PRO A 62 -13.15 5.91 10.70
N VAL A 63 -12.55 4.74 10.91
CA VAL A 63 -12.38 3.67 9.90
C VAL A 63 -12.75 2.32 10.51
N GLU A 64 -13.54 1.53 9.78
CA GLU A 64 -13.87 0.13 10.09
C GLU A 64 -13.40 -0.77 8.94
N VAL A 65 -12.65 -1.84 9.23
CA VAL A 65 -12.22 -2.80 8.21
C VAL A 65 -13.22 -3.95 8.15
N ILE A 66 -13.89 -4.14 7.01
CA ILE A 66 -14.84 -5.24 6.82
C ILE A 66 -14.09 -6.53 6.41
N THR A 67 -13.21 -6.42 5.41
CA THR A 67 -12.45 -7.56 4.88
C THR A 67 -11.08 -7.12 4.42
N ALA A 68 -10.04 -7.91 4.73
CA ALA A 68 -8.70 -7.76 4.17
C ALA A 68 -8.16 -9.15 3.81
N ASN A 69 -8.43 -9.62 2.59
CA ASN A 69 -8.01 -10.93 2.11
C ASN A 69 -8.06 -11.02 0.57
N ALA A 70 -7.47 -12.08 0.01
CA ALA A 70 -7.61 -12.49 -1.40
C ALA A 70 -7.22 -11.41 -2.44
N GLY A 71 -6.27 -10.55 -2.08
CA GLY A 71 -5.78 -9.44 -2.88
C GLY A 71 -6.64 -8.19 -2.78
N GLY A 72 -7.57 -8.09 -1.82
CA GLY A 72 -8.50 -6.98 -1.66
C GLY A 72 -8.72 -6.56 -0.20
N ILE A 73 -9.03 -5.28 -0.02
CA ILE A 73 -9.39 -4.65 1.24
C ILE A 73 -10.70 -3.89 1.03
N THR A 74 -11.66 -4.10 1.92
CA THR A 74 -12.90 -3.33 1.98
C THR A 74 -13.02 -2.72 3.37
N ALA A 75 -13.14 -1.41 3.44
CA ALA A 75 -13.26 -0.64 4.67
C ALA A 75 -14.40 0.39 4.55
N LEU A 76 -14.89 0.85 5.68
CA LEU A 76 -15.81 1.97 5.78
C LEU A 76 -15.10 3.14 6.44
N VAL A 77 -15.42 4.36 5.99
CA VAL A 77 -14.89 5.59 6.56
C VAL A 77 -16.01 6.59 6.79
N LYS A 78 -15.93 7.40 7.84
CA LYS A 78 -16.88 8.50 8.09
C LYS A 78 -16.69 9.62 7.06
N ASP A 79 -15.45 10.00 6.85
CA ASP A 79 -15.08 11.11 5.98
C ASP A 79 -14.39 10.61 4.71
N ARG A 80 -14.78 11.19 3.57
CA ARG A 80 -14.18 10.88 2.27
C ARG A 80 -12.67 11.14 2.27
N GLU A 81 -12.22 12.18 2.98
CA GLU A 81 -10.81 12.53 3.10
C GLU A 81 -10.01 11.40 3.75
N ASP A 82 -10.51 10.79 4.82
CA ASP A 82 -9.87 9.64 5.47
C ASP A 82 -9.78 8.43 4.53
N GLY A 83 -10.82 8.19 3.72
CA GLY A 83 -10.77 7.19 2.66
C GLY A 83 -9.66 7.46 1.64
N VAL A 84 -9.52 8.72 1.20
CA VAL A 84 -8.45 9.11 0.27
C VAL A 84 -7.07 8.96 0.92
N ARG A 85 -6.92 9.35 2.19
CA ARG A 85 -5.67 9.17 2.94
C ARG A 85 -5.31 7.68 3.07
N LEU A 86 -6.28 6.82 3.41
CA LEU A 86 -6.09 5.38 3.51
C LEU A 86 -5.64 4.76 2.18
N VAL A 87 -6.35 5.05 1.09
CA VAL A 87 -5.98 4.59 -0.26
C VAL A 87 -4.57 5.09 -0.63
N THR A 88 -4.27 6.35 -0.34
CA THR A 88 -2.97 6.96 -0.66
C THR A 88 -1.85 6.28 0.12
N ALA A 89 -1.99 6.11 1.44
CA ALA A 89 -0.99 5.48 2.29
C ALA A 89 -0.66 4.04 1.82
N VAL A 90 -1.70 3.23 1.56
CA VAL A 90 -1.53 1.85 1.06
C VAL A 90 -0.88 1.83 -0.33
N THR A 91 -1.35 2.66 -1.27
CA THR A 91 -0.83 2.66 -2.64
C THR A 91 0.59 3.24 -2.76
N VAL A 92 0.92 4.28 -2.01
CA VAL A 92 2.28 4.85 -1.93
C VAL A 92 3.24 3.81 -1.36
N ARG A 93 2.81 3.03 -0.38
CA ARG A 93 3.64 1.98 0.19
C ARG A 93 3.87 0.83 -0.78
N ALA A 94 2.82 0.38 -1.47
CA ALA A 94 2.94 -0.61 -2.53
C ALA A 94 3.92 -0.14 -3.63
N LEU A 95 3.88 1.14 -4.01
CA LEU A 95 4.84 1.71 -4.99
C LEU A 95 6.30 1.66 -4.52
N ARG A 96 6.55 1.79 -3.21
CA ARG A 96 7.91 1.79 -2.65
C ARG A 96 8.44 0.37 -2.42
N GLU A 97 7.60 -0.52 -1.91
CA GLU A 97 8.02 -1.88 -1.51
C GLU A 97 7.80 -2.93 -2.62
N ALA A 98 6.81 -2.76 -3.48
CA ALA A 98 6.43 -3.68 -4.55
C ALA A 98 6.03 -2.95 -5.85
N PRO A 99 6.96 -2.22 -6.50
CA PRO A 99 6.65 -1.39 -7.65
C PRO A 99 6.07 -2.13 -8.87
N GLY A 100 6.30 -3.45 -8.97
CA GLY A 100 5.69 -4.29 -10.00
C GLY A 100 4.25 -4.76 -9.68
N LEU A 101 3.78 -4.58 -8.45
CA LEU A 101 2.43 -4.95 -8.02
C LEU A 101 1.46 -3.80 -8.34
N ASP A 102 0.37 -4.12 -9.04
CA ASP A 102 -0.65 -3.12 -9.35
C ASP A 102 -1.64 -3.01 -8.19
N VAL A 103 -1.54 -1.95 -7.40
CA VAL A 103 -2.49 -1.63 -6.34
C VAL A 103 -3.29 -0.39 -6.73
N CYS A 104 -4.60 -0.47 -6.62
CA CYS A 104 -5.54 0.61 -6.87
C CYS A 104 -6.60 0.65 -5.76
N GLY A 105 -7.16 1.83 -5.49
CA GLY A 105 -8.28 1.95 -4.56
C GLY A 105 -9.28 3.00 -5.02
N VAL A 106 -10.53 2.83 -4.60
CA VAL A 106 -11.66 3.71 -4.90
C VAL A 106 -12.38 4.01 -3.60
N VAL A 107 -12.78 5.28 -3.44
CA VAL A 107 -13.66 5.74 -2.38
C VAL A 107 -15.02 6.01 -3.01
N GLY A 108 -16.04 5.26 -2.57
CA GLY A 108 -17.40 5.35 -3.06
C GLY A 108 -18.16 6.58 -2.54
N ASP A 109 -19.34 6.76 -3.09
CA ASP A 109 -20.27 7.82 -2.69
C ASP A 109 -20.81 7.60 -1.26
N PRO A 110 -21.23 8.68 -0.57
CA PRO A 110 -21.73 8.59 0.80
C PRO A 110 -23.07 7.83 0.85
N VAL A 111 -23.21 6.95 1.84
CA VAL A 111 -24.43 6.16 2.09
C VAL A 111 -24.82 6.23 3.56
N GLU A 112 -26.12 6.16 3.85
CA GLU A 112 -26.62 6.11 5.21
C GLU A 112 -26.33 4.76 5.88
N TRP A 113 -25.69 4.82 7.05
CA TRP A 113 -25.23 3.67 7.84
C TRP A 113 -26.36 2.71 8.28
N ASP A 114 -27.58 3.23 8.49
CA ASP A 114 -28.71 2.46 9.02
C ASP A 114 -29.39 1.52 7.99
N ARG A 115 -29.06 1.64 6.70
CA ARG A 115 -29.65 0.82 5.64
C ARG A 115 -28.68 -0.25 5.15
N ALA A 116 -28.74 -1.43 5.76
CA ALA A 116 -27.90 -2.59 5.41
C ALA A 116 -27.89 -2.92 3.89
N ALA A 117 -29.07 -2.89 3.24
CA ALA A 117 -29.17 -3.12 1.79
C ALA A 117 -28.47 -2.02 0.98
N GLY A 118 -28.58 -0.74 1.41
CA GLY A 118 -27.92 0.38 0.76
C GLY A 118 -26.40 0.32 0.91
N LEU A 119 -25.91 -0.12 2.07
CA LEU A 119 -24.48 -0.32 2.32
C LEU A 119 -23.89 -1.44 1.45
N ALA A 120 -24.57 -2.58 1.36
CA ALA A 120 -24.14 -3.69 0.52
C ALA A 120 -24.06 -3.28 -0.96
N GLU A 121 -25.07 -2.56 -1.45
CA GLU A 121 -25.08 -2.02 -2.81
C GLU A 121 -23.95 -1.00 -3.04
N ALA A 122 -23.65 -0.16 -2.05
CA ALA A 122 -22.54 0.80 -2.12
C ALA A 122 -21.19 0.10 -2.25
N ILE A 123 -20.96 -0.96 -1.46
CA ILE A 123 -19.73 -1.76 -1.54
C ILE A 123 -19.63 -2.42 -2.92
N LEU A 124 -20.73 -2.98 -3.44
CA LEU A 124 -20.76 -3.58 -4.77
C LEU A 124 -20.43 -2.56 -5.87
N ARG A 125 -21.10 -1.40 -5.88
CA ARG A 125 -20.81 -0.31 -6.84
C ARG A 125 -19.35 0.16 -6.75
N THR A 126 -18.82 0.27 -5.54
CA THR A 126 -17.41 0.68 -5.34
C THR A 126 -16.44 -0.39 -5.85
N ARG A 127 -16.76 -1.67 -5.68
CA ARG A 127 -15.99 -2.80 -6.24
C ARG A 127 -16.06 -2.81 -7.78
N GLU A 128 -17.21 -2.55 -8.38
CA GLU A 128 -17.37 -2.47 -9.83
C GLU A 128 -16.63 -1.27 -10.45
N ALA A 129 -16.48 -0.18 -9.70
CA ALA A 129 -15.71 0.98 -10.13
C ALA A 129 -14.18 0.75 -10.08
N LEU A 130 -13.71 -0.19 -9.27
CA LEU A 130 -12.27 -0.44 -9.07
C LEU A 130 -11.53 -0.83 -10.36
N PRO A 131 -12.01 -1.78 -11.20
CA PRO A 131 -11.39 -2.07 -12.49
C PRO A 131 -11.33 -0.86 -13.42
N VAL A 132 -12.38 -0.02 -13.43
CA VAL A 132 -12.42 1.19 -14.26
C VAL A 132 -11.34 2.17 -13.83
N ALA A 133 -11.22 2.41 -12.52
CA ALA A 133 -10.16 3.25 -11.96
C ALA A 133 -8.75 2.67 -12.23
N ALA A 134 -8.60 1.34 -12.19
CA ALA A 134 -7.35 0.66 -12.51
C ALA A 134 -6.97 0.75 -14.00
N MET A 135 -7.94 0.78 -14.91
CA MET A 135 -7.70 0.92 -16.35
C MET A 135 -7.39 2.38 -16.77
N ALA A 136 -7.91 3.37 -16.03
CA ALA A 136 -7.67 4.78 -16.30
C ALA A 136 -6.23 5.26 -15.99
N ARG A 137 -5.41 4.40 -15.38
CA ARG A 137 -4.05 4.71 -14.94
C ARG A 137 -3.01 3.91 -15.74
N PRO A 138 -1.80 4.45 -15.97
CA PRO A 138 -0.71 3.68 -16.57
C PRO A 138 -0.43 2.42 -15.75
N GLY A 139 -0.37 1.27 -16.43
CA GLY A 139 -0.03 -0.01 -15.81
C GLY A 139 1.35 0.03 -15.14
N PRO A 140 1.64 -0.86 -14.17
CA PRO A 140 2.87 -0.85 -13.37
C PRO A 140 4.16 -0.72 -14.19
N GLN A 141 4.23 -1.42 -15.33
CA GLN A 141 5.37 -1.41 -16.25
C GLN A 141 5.63 -0.06 -16.94
N MET A 142 4.63 0.84 -16.97
CA MET A 142 4.73 2.18 -17.55
C MET A 142 4.93 3.27 -16.49
N ARG A 143 4.93 2.95 -15.19
CA ARG A 143 4.95 3.94 -14.10
C ARG A 143 6.27 4.70 -13.96
N PHE A 144 7.40 4.08 -14.31
CA PHE A 144 8.68 4.79 -14.35
C PHE A 144 8.98 5.20 -15.78
N ALA A 145 9.00 6.50 -16.09
CA ALA A 145 9.49 6.93 -17.40
C ALA A 145 10.95 6.46 -17.58
N GLY A 146 11.26 5.87 -18.73
CA GLY A 146 12.59 5.33 -19.02
C GLY A 146 12.87 5.35 -20.51
N LEU A 147 14.15 5.41 -20.86
CA LEU A 147 14.58 5.34 -22.26
C LEU A 147 14.25 3.94 -22.83
N PRO A 148 13.81 3.83 -24.10
CA PRO A 148 13.48 2.53 -24.71
C PRO A 148 14.62 1.49 -24.66
N ILE A 149 15.87 1.95 -24.61
CA ILE A 149 17.06 1.10 -24.55
C ILE A 149 17.46 0.66 -23.14
N GLY A 150 16.85 1.25 -22.10
CA GLY A 150 17.11 0.92 -20.71
C GLY A 150 16.30 -0.30 -20.27
N ALA A 151 16.94 -1.47 -20.18
CA ALA A 151 16.29 -2.66 -19.64
C ALA A 151 15.92 -2.45 -18.15
N ARG A 152 14.66 -2.71 -17.79
CA ARG A 152 14.22 -2.71 -16.39
C ARG A 152 14.78 -3.91 -15.64
N CYS A 153 14.77 -3.80 -14.31
CA CYS A 153 14.94 -4.95 -13.45
C CYS A 153 13.83 -5.97 -13.71
N THR A 154 14.17 -7.16 -14.18
CA THR A 154 13.20 -8.25 -14.35
C THR A 154 12.62 -8.71 -13.01
N SER A 155 13.39 -8.61 -11.92
CA SER A 155 12.97 -9.08 -10.60
C SER A 155 12.13 -8.08 -9.80
N SER A 156 12.42 -6.78 -9.90
CA SER A 156 11.72 -5.73 -9.12
C SER A 156 10.86 -4.79 -9.96
N GLY A 157 11.00 -4.75 -11.29
CA GLY A 157 10.34 -3.77 -12.16
C GLY A 157 10.95 -2.35 -12.11
N LEU A 158 11.94 -2.14 -11.25
CA LEU A 158 12.63 -0.86 -11.07
C LEU A 158 13.53 -0.49 -12.27
N PRO A 159 13.83 0.81 -12.46
CA PRO A 159 14.85 1.24 -13.43
C PRO A 159 16.22 0.57 -13.20
N PRO A 160 17.04 0.39 -14.26
CA PRO A 160 18.29 -0.38 -14.21
C PRO A 160 19.29 0.06 -13.13
N GLY A 161 19.37 1.36 -12.80
CA GLY A 161 20.24 1.88 -11.73
C GLY A 161 19.76 1.62 -10.30
N SER A 162 18.55 1.08 -10.13
CA SER A 162 17.93 0.81 -8.83
C SER A 162 17.73 -0.70 -8.56
N CYS A 163 18.17 -1.55 -9.49
CA CYS A 163 18.31 -2.99 -9.25
C CYS A 163 19.30 -3.24 -8.12
N GLY A 164 18.89 -3.94 -7.07
CA GLY A 164 19.78 -4.31 -5.97
C GLY A 164 19.97 -3.25 -4.89
N VAL A 165 19.20 -2.14 -4.92
CA VAL A 165 18.99 -1.36 -3.70
C VAL A 165 18.40 -2.34 -2.69
N ASN A 166 19.19 -2.65 -1.66
CA ASN A 166 18.78 -3.45 -0.53
C ASN A 166 17.62 -2.70 0.13
N LEU A 167 16.38 -2.94 -0.31
CA LEU A 167 15.20 -2.77 0.49
C LEU A 167 15.45 -3.72 1.66
N ARG A 168 16.15 -3.22 2.70
CA ARG A 168 16.22 -3.89 3.98
C ARG A 168 14.79 -3.90 4.47
N VAL A 169 14.07 -4.94 4.08
CA VAL A 169 12.84 -5.36 4.71
C VAL A 169 13.24 -5.53 6.17
N ARG A 170 12.94 -4.52 7.00
CA ARG A 170 13.08 -4.66 8.44
C ARG A 170 12.23 -5.87 8.78
N ARG A 171 12.88 -6.97 9.17
CA ARG A 171 12.21 -8.06 9.85
C ARG A 171 11.63 -7.44 11.11
N SER A 172 10.34 -7.15 11.11
CA SER A 172 9.60 -6.89 12.33
C SER A 172 9.48 -8.24 13.04
N THR A 173 10.48 -8.57 13.85
CA THR A 173 10.27 -9.56 14.90
C THR A 173 9.18 -9.04 15.84
N PRO A 174 8.28 -9.91 16.35
CA PRO A 174 7.30 -9.49 17.34
C PRO A 174 8.05 -8.99 18.56
N ARG A 175 7.97 -7.69 18.85
CA ARG A 175 8.61 -7.07 20.00
C ARG A 175 7.85 -7.48 21.25
N THR A 176 8.39 -8.43 22.00
CA THR A 176 7.97 -8.66 23.38
C THR A 176 8.49 -7.52 24.27
N LEU A 177 7.69 -7.16 25.27
CA LEU A 177 7.76 -5.97 26.13
C LEU A 177 9.01 -5.82 27.02
N ARG A 178 10.09 -6.60 26.83
CA ARG A 178 11.21 -6.66 27.80
C ARG A 178 12.51 -5.96 27.42
N ASP A 179 12.68 -5.43 26.20
CA ASP A 179 14.00 -4.96 25.74
C ASP A 179 14.16 -3.41 25.70
N ARG A 180 13.42 -2.69 26.55
CA ARG A 180 13.41 -1.21 26.58
C ARG A 180 14.61 -0.59 27.32
N MET A 181 15.80 -1.17 27.20
CA MET A 181 17.00 -0.54 27.73
C MET A 181 18.23 -1.03 26.97
N LEU A 182 18.87 -0.16 26.18
CA LEU A 182 20.28 0.21 26.30
C LEU A 182 20.78 1.00 25.07
N ARG A 183 21.20 2.24 25.36
CA ARG A 183 22.32 3.00 24.80
C ARG A 183 22.26 3.50 23.36
N VAL A 184 21.95 4.80 23.28
CA VAL A 184 22.46 5.74 22.28
C VAL A 184 23.99 5.84 22.43
N THR A 185 24.72 5.62 21.33
CA THR A 185 26.08 6.16 21.15
C THR A 185 26.21 6.73 19.73
N PRO A 186 26.85 7.90 19.55
CA PRO A 186 26.94 8.58 18.26
C PRO A 186 28.15 8.07 17.48
N GLY A 187 27.91 7.50 16.29
CA GLY A 187 28.95 7.06 15.36
C GLY A 187 29.08 8.03 14.19
N ARG A 188 30.25 8.69 14.11
CA ARG A 188 30.68 9.69 13.13
C ARG A 188 30.51 9.25 11.66
N SER A 189 30.07 10.19 10.83
CA SER A 189 30.26 10.21 9.37
C SER A 189 31.65 10.73 9.02
N PRO A 190 32.33 10.18 8.01
CA PRO A 190 33.35 10.91 7.26
C PRO A 190 32.79 11.26 5.88
N PHE A 191 32.77 12.56 5.56
CA PHE A 191 33.02 13.21 4.25
C PHE A 191 32.32 14.58 4.21
N GLU A 192 33.01 15.57 4.78
CA GLU A 192 33.13 16.95 4.27
C GLU A 192 33.59 16.90 2.79
N GLN A 193 33.32 17.82 1.87
CA GLN A 193 32.75 19.17 1.82
C GLN A 193 32.43 19.44 0.33
N GLY A 194 31.49 20.34 0.04
CA GLY A 194 31.27 20.83 -1.33
C GLY A 194 29.93 21.56 -1.46
N GLU A 195 29.92 22.82 -1.05
CA GLU A 195 28.82 23.76 -1.27
C GLU A 195 28.50 23.93 -2.77
N LEU A 196 27.22 24.06 -3.12
CA LEU A 196 26.69 25.04 -4.10
C LEU A 196 25.14 24.97 -4.17
N HIS A 197 24.55 26.07 -3.73
CA HIS A 197 23.22 26.69 -3.93
C HIS A 197 22.07 26.06 -4.76
N ALA A 198 20.85 26.30 -4.22
CA ALA A 198 19.52 26.50 -4.84
C ALA A 198 18.88 25.27 -5.52
N GLY A 199 17.56 25.02 -5.53
CA GLY A 199 16.34 25.72 -5.14
C GLY A 199 15.14 24.83 -5.58
N CYS A 200 13.93 25.14 -5.13
CA CYS A 200 12.66 24.47 -5.47
C CYS A 200 12.49 24.07 -6.96
N SER A 201 11.94 22.87 -7.19
CA SER A 201 10.71 22.60 -7.97
C SER A 201 10.35 21.12 -7.90
#